data_AF-A0A7J2SXY7-F1
#
_entry.id   AF-A0A7J2SXY7-F1
#
_cell.length_a   1.000
_cell.length_b   1.000
_cell.length_c   1.000
_cell.angle_alpha   90.00
_cell.angle_beta   90.00
_cell.angle_gamma   90.00
#
_symmetry.space_group_name_H-M   'P 1'
#
loop_
_entity.id
_entity.type
_entity.pdbx_description
1 polymer ?
#
loop_
_entity_poly.entity_id
_entity_poly.type
_entity_poly.pdbx_seq_one_letter_code
_entity_poly.pdbx_strand_id
1 'polypeptide(L)'
;MGPELIVLLAMTVIMAVEHAVVAALSIRGTTLRRSIGIPAATYEILYYALALATIFPPMALALVLYAFAVTHFAGGIAYIAARPRISEGIGAGRRGLLRYYAAYELAELVFLIALTAFLLSSAL
;
A
#
# COMPACT_ATOMS: atom_id res chain seq x y z
N MET A 1 -16.65 -18.00 4.92
CA MET A 1 -16.08 -16.71 4.46
C MET A 1 -17.02 -16.11 3.41
N GLY A 2 -17.49 -14.88 3.60
CA GLY A 2 -18.31 -14.20 2.59
C GLY A 2 -17.49 -13.81 1.35
N PRO A 3 -18.13 -13.57 0.20
CA PRO A 3 -17.44 -13.22 -1.05
C PRO A 3 -16.55 -11.97 -0.90
N GLU A 4 -16.96 -10.99 -0.10
CA GLU A 4 -16.20 -9.78 0.20
C GLU A 4 -14.85 -10.05 0.88
N LEU A 5 -14.80 -11.02 1.79
CA LEU A 5 -13.57 -11.44 2.48
C LEU A 5 -12.61 -12.18 1.54
N ILE A 6 -13.14 -12.99 0.61
CA ILE A 6 -12.33 -13.67 -0.41
C ILE A 6 -11.68 -12.64 -1.34
N VAL A 7 -12.46 -11.65 -1.80
CA VAL A 7 -11.95 -10.56 -2.63
C VAL A 7 -10.89 -9.76 -1.88
N LEU A 8 -11.16 -9.37 -0.62
CA LEU A 8 -10.20 -8.64 0.20
C LEU A 8 -8.90 -9.43 0.41
N LEU A 9 -8.98 -10.74 0.65
CA LEU A 9 -7.81 -11.59 0.81
C LEU A 9 -6.99 -11.66 -0.49
N ALA A 10 -7.65 -11.88 -1.64
CA ALA A 10 -7.00 -11.88 -2.94
C ALA A 10 -6.32 -10.54 -3.23
N MET A 11 -7.00 -9.44 -2.91
CA MET A 11 -6.43 -8.11 -3.07
C MET A 11 -5.24 -7.86 -2.12
N THR A 12 -5.30 -8.39 -0.88
CA THR A 12 -4.21 -8.25 0.09
C THR A 12 -2.92 -8.91 -0.42
N VAL A 13 -3.03 -10.05 -1.11
CA VAL A 13 -1.87 -10.73 -1.73
C VAL A 13 -1.22 -9.84 -2.80
N ILE A 14 -2.02 -9.25 -3.68
CA ILE A 14 -1.50 -8.35 -4.72
C ILE A 14 -0.87 -7.10 -4.09
N MET A 15 -1.52 -6.52 -3.07
CA MET A 15 -1.00 -5.36 -2.32
C MET A 15 0.37 -5.66 -1.69
N ALA A 16 0.51 -6.83 -1.06
CA ALA A 16 1.77 -7.26 -0.47
C ALA A 16 2.89 -7.41 -1.52
N VAL A 17 2.57 -7.95 -2.71
CA VAL A 17 3.53 -8.05 -3.82
C VAL A 17 3.94 -6.66 -4.31
N GLU A 18 2.99 -5.74 -4.45
CA GLU A 18 3.23 -4.36 -4.85
C GLU A 18 4.22 -3.66 -3.92
N HIS A 19 3.95 -3.62 -2.61
CA HIS A 19 4.85 -2.99 -1.63
C HIS A 19 6.22 -3.66 -1.57
N ALA A 20 6.30 -4.99 -1.70
CA ALA A 20 7.59 -5.68 -1.77
C ALA A 20 8.42 -5.23 -2.99
N VAL A 21 7.78 -5.06 -4.15
CA VAL A 21 8.43 -4.58 -5.37
C VAL A 21 8.85 -3.11 -5.23
N VAL A 22 7.97 -2.24 -4.74
CA VAL A 22 8.26 -0.81 -4.55
C VAL A 22 9.37 -0.60 -3.53
N ALA A 23 9.37 -1.34 -2.42
CA ALA A 23 10.45 -1.35 -1.46
C ALA A 23 11.78 -1.77 -2.10
N ALA A 24 11.80 -2.86 -2.87
CA ALA A 24 13.00 -3.35 -3.54
C ALA A 24 13.57 -2.35 -4.54
N LEU A 25 12.72 -1.67 -5.33
CA LEU A 25 13.12 -0.59 -6.22
C LEU A 25 13.68 0.60 -5.44
N SER A 26 13.01 1.00 -4.36
CA SER A 26 13.37 2.15 -3.55
C SER A 26 14.71 1.96 -2.82
N ILE A 27 15.00 0.74 -2.34
CA ILE A 27 16.32 0.36 -1.80
C ILE A 27 17.42 0.52 -2.86
N ARG A 28 17.11 0.16 -4.11
CA ARG A 28 18.03 0.31 -5.26
C ARG A 28 18.12 1.76 -5.77
N GLY A 29 17.38 2.68 -5.15
CA GLY A 29 17.39 4.10 -5.50
C GLY A 29 16.58 4.42 -6.75
N THR A 30 15.57 3.62 -7.07
CA THR A 30 14.60 3.85 -8.15
C THR A 30 13.17 3.78 -7.62
N THR A 31 12.17 4.07 -8.45
CA THR A 31 10.75 3.97 -8.10
C THR A 31 9.95 3.56 -9.34
N LEU A 32 8.64 3.30 -9.17
CA LEU A 32 7.76 2.96 -10.27
C LEU A 32 7.68 4.11 -11.29
N ARG A 33 7.62 3.72 -12.57
CA ARG A 33 7.24 4.66 -13.64
C ARG A 33 5.78 5.05 -13.43
N ARG A 34 5.42 6.29 -13.75
CA ARG A 34 4.07 6.82 -13.52
C ARG A 34 2.97 6.03 -14.23
N SER A 35 3.27 5.46 -15.40
CA SER A 35 2.34 4.58 -16.13
C SER A 35 1.92 3.34 -15.34
N ILE A 36 2.75 2.89 -14.39
CA ILE A 36 2.47 1.79 -13.47
C ILE A 36 2.02 2.35 -12.10
N GLY A 37 2.63 3.46 -11.66
CA GLY A 37 2.33 4.10 -10.38
C GLY A 37 0.89 4.63 -10.26
N ILE A 38 0.26 5.09 -11.35
CA ILE A 38 -1.15 5.53 -11.29
C ILE A 38 -2.11 4.34 -11.08
N PRO A 39 -2.02 3.25 -11.87
CA PRO A 39 -2.78 2.04 -11.59
C PRO A 39 -2.57 1.50 -10.17
N ALA A 40 -1.31 1.44 -9.72
CA ALA A 40 -0.90 1.06 -8.36
C ALA A 40 -1.61 1.92 -7.28
N ALA A 41 -1.47 3.24 -7.35
CA ALA A 41 -2.14 4.16 -6.41
C ALA A 41 -3.67 4.05 -6.44
N THR A 42 -4.26 3.78 -7.61
CA THR A 42 -5.70 3.56 -7.73
C THR A 42 -6.11 2.25 -7.04
N TYR A 43 -5.31 1.21 -7.23
CA TYR A 43 -5.51 -0.09 -6.62
C TYR A 43 -5.42 -0.01 -5.09
N GLU A 44 -4.41 0.67 -4.55
CA GLU A 44 -4.24 0.96 -3.12
C GLU A 44 -5.46 1.66 -2.51
N ILE A 45 -5.96 2.70 -3.17
CA ILE A 45 -7.18 3.43 -2.75
C ILE A 45 -8.38 2.49 -2.67
N LEU A 46 -8.59 1.67 -3.69
CA LEU A 46 -9.71 0.72 -3.74
C LEU A 46 -9.57 -0.38 -2.68
N TYR A 47 -8.34 -0.86 -2.46
CA TYR A 47 -8.03 -1.83 -1.43
C TYR A 47 -8.41 -1.32 -0.04
N TYR A 48 -7.93 -0.13 0.34
CA TYR A 48 -8.23 0.45 1.65
C TYR A 48 -9.70 0.81 1.81
N ALA A 49 -10.38 1.27 0.75
CA ALA A 49 -11.83 1.48 0.79
C ALA A 49 -12.60 0.18 1.08
N LEU A 50 -12.22 -0.92 0.41
CA LEU A 50 -12.84 -2.22 0.64
C LEU A 50 -12.53 -2.76 2.04
N ALA A 51 -11.28 -2.67 2.50
CA ALA A 51 -10.88 -3.11 3.83
C ALA A 51 -11.71 -2.41 4.92
N LEU A 52 -11.82 -1.08 4.85
CA LEU A 52 -12.62 -0.29 5.80
C LEU A 52 -14.11 -0.62 5.77
N ALA A 53 -14.65 -1.03 4.62
CA ALA A 53 -16.04 -1.42 4.48
C ALA A 53 -16.33 -2.85 4.97
N THR A 54 -15.31 -3.71 5.05
CA THR A 54 -15.50 -5.17 5.19
C THR A 54 -15.13 -5.70 6.58
N ILE A 55 -14.14 -5.10 7.25
CA ILE A 55 -13.57 -5.69 8.47
C ILE A 55 -13.50 -4.74 9.66
N PHE A 56 -13.57 -5.32 10.86
CA PHE A 56 -13.42 -4.63 12.14
C PHE A 56 -12.34 -5.32 12.99
N PRO A 57 -11.06 -5.04 12.72
CA PRO A 57 -9.98 -5.69 13.46
C PRO A 57 -9.83 -5.13 14.88
N PRO A 58 -9.06 -5.81 15.76
CA PRO A 58 -8.69 -5.28 17.07
C PRO A 58 -8.06 -3.89 16.97
N MET A 59 -8.24 -3.06 18.01
CA MET A 59 -7.86 -1.64 18.02
C MET A 59 -6.44 -1.37 17.49
N ALA A 60 -5.45 -2.17 17.90
CA ALA A 60 -4.07 -2.00 17.46
C ALA A 60 -3.91 -2.10 15.93
N LEU A 61 -4.59 -3.07 15.29
CA LEU A 61 -4.54 -3.25 13.85
C LEU A 61 -5.44 -2.23 13.12
N ALA A 62 -6.57 -1.84 13.73
CA ALA A 62 -7.45 -0.81 13.20
C ALA A 62 -6.76 0.55 13.09
N LEU A 63 -5.98 0.96 14.09
CA LEU A 63 -5.23 2.23 14.06
C LEU A 63 -4.25 2.29 12.89
N VAL A 64 -3.53 1.20 12.64
CA VAL A 64 -2.58 1.10 11.53
C VAL A 64 -3.31 1.08 10.19
N LEU A 65 -4.42 0.34 10.08
CA LEU A 65 -5.29 0.36 8.90
C LEU A 65 -5.77 1.77 8.55
N TYR A 66 -6.25 2.54 9.53
CA TYR A 66 -6.67 3.92 9.30
C TYR A 66 -5.52 4.83 8.89
N ALA A 67 -4.34 4.68 9.50
CA ALA A 67 -3.17 5.48 9.15
C ALA A 67 -2.74 5.25 7.69
N PHE A 68 -2.68 3.98 7.26
CA PHE A 68 -2.38 3.67 5.87
C PHE A 68 -3.49 4.10 4.92
N ALA A 69 -4.76 3.89 5.26
CA ALA A 69 -5.88 4.34 4.44
C ALA A 69 -5.85 5.87 4.21
N VAL A 70 -5.59 6.66 5.26
CA VAL A 70 -5.44 8.12 5.13
C VAL A 70 -4.28 8.48 4.20
N THR A 71 -3.15 7.78 4.33
CA THR A 71 -1.96 8.04 3.50
C THR A 71 -2.23 7.72 2.03
N HIS A 72 -2.95 6.64 1.73
CA HIS A 72 -3.27 6.24 0.37
C HIS A 72 -4.38 7.09 -0.25
N PHE A 73 -5.40 7.46 0.52
CA PHE A 73 -6.40 8.41 0.04
C PHE A 73 -5.77 9.78 -0.22
N ALA A 74 -5.09 10.37 0.76
CA ALA A 74 -4.52 11.71 0.58
C ALA A 74 -3.36 11.71 -0.43
N GLY A 75 -2.40 10.81 -0.25
CA GLY A 75 -1.20 10.69 -1.09
C GLY A 75 -1.50 10.15 -2.48
N GLY A 76 -2.30 9.09 -2.59
CA GLY A 76 -2.71 8.50 -3.87
C GLY A 76 -3.58 9.44 -4.70
N ILE A 77 -4.58 10.09 -4.10
CA ILE A 77 -5.39 11.10 -4.82
C ILE A 77 -4.50 12.26 -5.27
N ALA A 78 -3.62 12.77 -4.40
CA ALA A 78 -2.70 13.82 -4.79
C ALA A 78 -1.77 13.37 -5.94
N TYR A 79 -1.28 12.13 -5.91
CA TYR A 79 -0.41 11.56 -6.95
C TYR A 79 -1.12 11.42 -8.31
N ILE A 80 -2.38 10.96 -8.29
CA ILE A 80 -3.23 10.79 -9.47
C ILE A 80 -3.63 12.15 -10.04
N ALA A 81 -4.10 13.07 -9.18
CA ALA A 81 -4.62 14.38 -9.57
C ALA A 81 -3.53 15.39 -9.96
N ALA A 82 -2.31 15.27 -9.41
CA ALA A 82 -1.23 16.18 -9.74
C ALA A 82 -0.64 15.91 -11.14
N ARG A 83 -0.49 16.97 -11.96
CA ARG A 83 0.52 17.03 -13.03
C ARG A 83 1.90 17.23 -12.38
N PRO A 84 2.97 16.58 -12.86
CA PRO A 84 4.03 15.99 -12.02
C PRO A 84 4.79 17.02 -11.18
N ARG A 85 4.79 16.85 -9.84
CA ARG A 85 5.77 17.50 -8.93
C ARG A 85 6.86 16.56 -8.45
N ILE A 86 6.68 15.25 -8.61
CA ILE A 86 7.71 14.23 -8.38
C ILE A 86 8.15 13.76 -9.76
N SER A 87 9.22 14.39 -10.24
CA SER A 87 9.95 14.01 -11.44
C SER A 87 10.23 12.50 -11.47
N GLU A 88 9.76 11.85 -12.53
CA GLU A 88 10.06 10.46 -12.85
C GLU A 88 11.58 10.24 -12.94
N GLY A 89 12.07 9.08 -12.49
CA GLY A 89 13.44 8.65 -12.77
C GLY A 89 14.58 9.36 -12.04
N ILE A 90 14.35 10.19 -11.01
CA ILE A 90 15.45 10.75 -10.20
C ILE A 90 16.00 9.67 -9.24
N GLY A 91 17.29 9.29 -9.22
CA GLY A 91 18.51 9.93 -9.72
C GLY A 91 19.35 10.46 -8.53
N ALA A 92 20.23 9.61 -7.97
CA ALA A 92 21.31 9.84 -6.98
C ALA A 92 21.11 10.82 -5.77
N GLY A 93 20.58 12.04 -5.95
CA GLY A 93 20.41 13.08 -4.92
C GLY A 93 19.23 12.89 -3.96
N ARG A 94 18.32 11.94 -4.24
CA ARG A 94 17.17 11.59 -3.35
C ARG A 94 17.28 10.21 -2.71
N ARG A 95 18.47 9.58 -2.70
CA ARG A 95 18.67 8.24 -2.13
C ARG A 95 18.23 8.12 -0.67
N GLY A 96 18.43 9.17 0.14
CA GLY A 96 17.95 9.20 1.53
C GLY A 96 16.42 9.13 1.63
N LEU A 97 15.73 9.91 0.80
CA LEU A 97 14.26 9.90 0.71
C LEU A 97 13.74 8.54 0.22
N LEU A 98 14.40 7.93 -0.78
CA LEU A 98 14.01 6.61 -1.27
C LEU A 98 14.25 5.49 -0.27
N ARG A 99 15.28 5.59 0.59
CA ARG A 99 15.47 4.66 1.71
C ARG A 99 14.39 4.81 2.77
N TYR A 100 14.00 6.05 3.09
CA TYR A 100 12.88 6.30 3.99
C TYR A 100 11.57 5.76 3.40
N TYR A 101 11.33 6.01 2.11
CA TYR A 101 10.19 5.48 1.39
C TYR A 101 10.19 3.94 1.40
N ALA A 102 11.33 3.29 1.15
CA ALA A 102 11.44 1.83 1.27
C ALA A 102 11.10 1.32 2.67
N ALA A 103 11.48 2.04 3.73
CA ALA A 103 11.14 1.65 5.10
C ALA A 103 9.63 1.77 5.36
N TYR A 104 8.99 2.80 4.81
CA TYR A 104 7.53 2.95 4.85
C TYR A 104 6.83 1.78 4.14
N GLU A 105 7.25 1.46 2.91
CA GLU A 105 6.72 0.34 2.12
C GLU A 105 6.89 -1.02 2.83
N LEU A 106 8.03 -1.24 3.49
CA LEU A 106 8.27 -2.45 4.28
C LEU A 106 7.40 -2.50 5.54
N ALA A 107 7.17 -1.37 6.19
CA ALA A 107 6.29 -1.30 7.36
C ALA A 107 4.84 -1.66 6.97
N GLU A 108 4.39 -1.20 5.81
CA GLU A 108 3.10 -1.57 5.26
C GLU A 108 3.01 -3.04 4.88
N LEU A 109 4.06 -3.60 4.28
CA LEU A 109 4.13 -5.03 4.01
C LEU A 109 3.98 -5.88 5.29
N VAL A 110 4.65 -5.48 6.39
CA VAL A 110 4.50 -6.15 7.69
C VAL A 110 3.05 -6.05 8.19
N PHE A 111 2.42 -4.89 8.04
CA PHE A 111 1.01 -4.72 8.37
C PHE A 111 0.10 -5.62 7.52
N LEU A 112 0.32 -5.72 6.20
CA LEU A 112 -0.47 -6.57 5.31
C LEU A 112 -0.34 -8.06 5.65
N ILE A 113 0.84 -8.50 6.09
CA ILE A 113 1.04 -9.87 6.62
C ILE A 113 0.21 -10.08 7.89
N ALA A 114 0.27 -9.14 8.84
CA ALA A 114 -0.54 -9.22 10.06
C ALA A 114 -2.05 -9.19 9.76
N LEU A 115 -2.46 -8.37 8.81
CA LEU A 115 -3.84 -8.28 8.34
C LEU A 115 -4.28 -9.58 7.68
N THR A 116 -3.45 -10.18 6.83
CA THR A 116 -3.70 -11.49 6.22
C THR A 116 -3.92 -12.57 7.28
N ALA A 117 -3.07 -12.61 8.31
CA ALA A 117 -3.22 -13.56 9.41
C ALA A 117 -4.56 -13.37 10.15
N PHE A 118 -4.96 -12.11 10.41
CA PHE A 118 -6.26 -11.78 10.99
C PHE A 118 -7.44 -12.21 10.10
N LEU A 119 -7.37 -11.97 8.79
CA LEU A 119 -8.42 -12.36 7.85
C LEU A 119 -8.60 -13.88 7.81
N LEU A 120 -7.50 -14.64 7.80
CA LEU A 120 -7.52 -16.09 7.81
C LEU A 120 -8.06 -16.65 9.12
N SER A 121 -7.68 -16.07 10.27
CA SER A 121 -8.18 -16.52 11.58
C SER A 121 -9.66 -16.20 11.80
N SER A 122 -10.18 -15.16 11.14
CA SER A 122 -11.59 -14.76 11.22
C SER A 122 -12.50 -15.55 10.27
N ALA A 123 -11.92 -16.37 9.40
CA ALA A 123 -12.65 -17.15 8.41
C ALA A 123 -12.85 -18.64 8.79
N LEU A 124 -12.17 -19.08 9.85
CA LEU A 124 -12.33 -20.39 10.50
C LEU A 124 -13.35 -20.28 11.63
#